data_AF-A0A1I5UX19-F1
#
_entry.id   AF-A0A1I5UX19-F1
#
_cell.length_a   1.000
_cell.length_b   1.000
_cell.length_c   1.000
_cell.angle_alpha   90.00
_cell.angle_beta   90.00
_cell.angle_gamma   90.00
#
_symmetry.space_group_name_H-M   'P 1'
#
loop_
_entity.id
_entity.type
_entity.pdbx_description
1 polymer ?
#
loop_
_entity_poly.entity_id
_entity_poly.type
_entity_poly.pdbx_seq_one_letter_code
_entity_poly.pdbx_strand_id
1 'polypeptide(L)'
;MSLREDLKRQASEQCATYAGDGNCLLDRPCVFFDKSSDEIKRCPYFENCVLPADETLEARYWRSTGTGEDLPDCRKCGEPFHPKSNAQKYCGDCRAETQKEQARKRQRELRRNKRATT
;
A
#
# COMPACT_ATOMS: atom_id res chain seq x y z
N MET A 1 1.21 8.86 -3.43
CA MET A 1 2.62 8.85 -3.03
C MET A 1 3.41 8.12 -4.10
N SER A 2 4.64 8.56 -4.38
CA SER A 2 5.52 7.85 -5.32
C SER A 2 5.96 6.51 -4.73
N LEU A 3 6.08 5.46 -5.55
CA LEU A 3 6.59 4.15 -5.10
C LEU A 3 7.91 4.27 -4.35
N ARG A 4 8.80 5.16 -4.81
CA ARG A 4 10.10 5.40 -4.16
C ARG A 4 9.97 6.03 -2.77
N GLU A 5 8.99 6.90 -2.56
CA GLU A 5 8.75 7.52 -1.25
C GLU A 5 8.22 6.49 -0.26
N ASP A 6 7.32 5.60 -0.71
CA ASP A 6 6.80 4.51 0.11
C ASP A 6 7.90 3.52 0.49
N LEU A 7 8.79 3.15 -0.44
CA LEU A 7 9.95 2.29 -0.16
C LEU A 7 10.92 2.94 0.83
N LYS A 8 11.22 4.24 0.67
CA LYS A 8 12.06 4.99 1.61
C LYS A 8 11.46 4.99 3.01
N ARG A 9 10.17 5.28 3.11
CA ARG A 9 9.43 5.32 4.38
C ARG A 9 9.49 3.96 5.08
N GLN A 10 9.12 2.88 4.38
CA GLN A 10 9.18 1.54 4.95
C GLN A 10 10.61 1.15 5.35
N ALA A 11 11.61 1.46 4.52
CA ALA A 11 12.99 1.20 4.86
C ALA A 11 13.44 1.97 6.11
N SER A 12 13.05 3.23 6.28
CA SER A 12 13.39 4.01 7.48
C SER A 12 12.69 3.54 8.75
N GLU A 13 11.47 3.03 8.63
CA GLU A 13 10.63 2.67 9.79
C GLU A 13 10.81 1.20 10.22
N GLN A 14 11.10 0.30 9.28
CA GLN A 14 11.01 -1.15 9.51
C GLN A 14 12.30 -1.91 9.19
N CYS A 15 13.27 -1.33 8.46
CA CYS A 15 14.50 -2.05 8.12
C CYS A 15 15.48 -2.05 9.28
N ALA A 16 15.71 -3.22 9.88
CA ALA A 16 16.66 -3.38 10.99
C ALA A 16 18.12 -3.05 10.61
N THR A 17 18.45 -3.05 9.32
CA THR A 17 19.80 -2.69 8.84
C THR A 17 19.96 -1.22 8.51
N TYR A 18 18.91 -0.40 8.62
CA TYR A 18 18.99 1.04 8.39
C TYR A 18 19.51 1.77 9.64
N ALA A 19 20.61 2.50 9.50
CA ALA A 19 21.29 3.17 10.62
C ALA A 19 20.90 4.66 10.77
N GLY A 20 20.12 5.20 9.83
CA GLY A 20 19.88 6.64 9.71
C GLY A 20 20.76 7.29 8.64
N ASP A 21 20.48 8.56 8.34
CA ASP A 21 21.23 9.41 7.40
C ASP A 21 21.50 8.80 6.01
N GLY A 22 20.61 7.91 5.55
CA GLY A 22 20.76 7.23 4.27
C GLY A 22 21.79 6.09 4.25
N ASN A 23 22.27 5.64 5.42
CA ASN A 23 23.27 4.57 5.54
C ASN A 23 22.71 3.31 6.20
N CYS A 24 23.28 2.17 5.84
CA CYS A 24 23.06 0.89 6.52
C CYS A 24 24.10 0.66 7.63
N LEU A 25 23.76 -0.17 8.61
CA LEU A 25 24.66 -0.61 9.69
C LEU A 25 25.91 -1.37 9.21
N LEU A 26 25.96 -1.76 7.93
CA LEU A 26 27.10 -2.44 7.30
C LEU A 26 28.04 -1.44 6.60
N ASP A 27 28.11 -0.19 7.07
CA ASP A 27 28.95 0.90 6.52
C ASP A 27 28.82 1.08 5.01
N ARG A 28 27.59 0.94 4.50
CA ARG A 28 27.27 1.10 3.08
C ARG A 28 26.08 2.04 2.89
N PRO A 29 26.05 2.82 1.80
CA PRO A 29 24.90 3.66 1.50
C PRO A 29 23.66 2.79 1.24
N CYS A 30 22.51 3.21 1.74
CA CYS A 30 21.25 2.54 1.50
C CYS A 30 20.76 2.85 0.08
N VAL A 31 20.45 1.79 -0.68
CA VAL A 31 20.09 1.90 -2.10
C VAL A 31 18.83 2.73 -2.34
N PHE A 32 17.91 2.79 -1.37
CA PHE A 32 16.67 3.56 -1.47
C PHE A 32 16.88 5.06 -1.23
N PHE A 33 17.94 5.44 -0.51
CA PHE A 33 18.26 6.84 -0.18
C PHE A 33 19.31 7.44 -1.11
N ASP A 34 19.93 6.63 -1.96
CA ASP A 34 20.79 7.08 -3.03
C ASP A 34 20.03 8.02 -3.97
N LYS A 35 20.55 9.23 -4.14
CA LYS A 35 19.98 10.29 -5.00
C LYS A 35 20.60 10.32 -6.39
N SER A 36 21.59 9.46 -6.66
CA SER A 36 22.35 9.49 -7.92
C SER A 36 21.60 8.92 -9.12
N SER A 37 20.56 8.11 -8.89
CA SER A 37 19.72 7.52 -9.94
C SER A 37 18.25 7.58 -9.55
N ASP A 38 17.37 7.70 -10.56
CA ASP A 38 15.92 7.60 -10.38
C ASP A 38 15.39 6.17 -10.42
N GLU A 39 16.22 5.22 -10.84
CA GLU A 39 15.86 3.82 -10.87
C GLU A 39 15.80 3.21 -9.46
N ILE A 40 14.79 2.36 -9.24
CA ILE A 40 14.66 1.60 -8.00
C ILE A 40 15.67 0.46 -8.03
N LYS A 41 16.74 0.63 -7.26
CA LYS A 41 17.74 -0.41 -7.06
C LYS A 41 17.20 -1.53 -6.17
N ARG A 42 17.62 -2.75 -6.46
CA ARG A 42 17.24 -3.95 -5.69
C ARG A 42 18.06 -4.09 -4.42
N CYS A 43 17.40 -4.52 -3.35
CA CYS A 43 18.05 -4.84 -2.08
C CYS A 43 17.51 -6.19 -1.61
N PRO A 44 18.27 -7.29 -1.75
CA PRO A 44 17.80 -8.62 -1.39
C PRO A 44 17.35 -8.74 0.07
N TYR A 45 18.01 -8.02 0.98
CA TYR A 45 17.60 -8.01 2.39
C TYR A 45 16.23 -7.36 2.56
N PHE A 46 16.00 -6.23 1.90
CA PHE A 46 14.73 -5.53 1.98
C PHE A 46 13.61 -6.37 1.35
N GLU A 47 13.83 -6.92 0.16
CA GLU A 47 12.85 -7.76 -0.55
C GLU A 47 12.41 -8.97 0.28
N ASN A 48 13.34 -9.63 1.00
CA ASN A 48 13.02 -10.85 1.74
C ASN A 48 12.55 -10.60 3.17
N CYS A 49 13.01 -9.52 3.83
CA CYS A 49 12.81 -9.34 5.28
C CYS A 49 11.96 -8.13 5.65
N VAL A 50 11.81 -7.14 4.76
CA VAL A 50 11.15 -5.87 5.10
C VAL A 50 9.91 -5.65 4.24
N LEU A 51 10.05 -5.78 2.92
CA LEU A 51 8.97 -5.59 1.94
C LEU A 51 7.71 -6.41 2.25
N PRO A 52 7.78 -7.70 2.67
CA PRO A 52 6.58 -8.50 2.94
C PRO A 52 5.73 -8.01 4.11
N ALA A 53 6.20 -7.03 4.90
CA ALA A 53 5.40 -6.42 5.95
C ALA A 53 4.28 -5.52 5.41
N ASP A 54 4.34 -5.11 4.15
CA ASP A 54 3.33 -4.32 3.45
C ASP A 54 2.99 -4.96 2.10
N GLU A 55 1.97 -5.80 2.07
CA GLU A 55 1.52 -6.54 0.88
C GLU A 55 1.18 -5.61 -0.30
N THR A 56 0.64 -4.43 -0.03
CA THR A 56 0.27 -3.46 -1.09
C THR A 56 1.52 -2.84 -1.70
N LEU A 57 2.50 -2.47 -0.88
CA LEU A 57 3.78 -1.96 -1.36
C LEU A 57 4.59 -3.04 -2.07
N GLU A 58 4.56 -4.29 -1.59
CA GLU A 58 5.18 -5.44 -2.23
C GLU A 58 4.63 -5.67 -3.64
N ALA A 59 3.30 -5.72 -3.79
CA ALA A 59 2.65 -5.84 -5.10
C ALA A 59 3.06 -4.73 -6.07
N ARG A 60 3.11 -3.48 -5.59
CA ARG A 60 3.55 -2.33 -6.40
C ARG A 60 5.03 -2.44 -6.79
N TYR A 61 5.86 -2.88 -5.86
CA TYR A 61 7.29 -3.09 -6.09
C TYR A 61 7.53 -4.11 -7.20
N TRP A 62 6.98 -5.32 -7.06
CA TRP A 62 7.22 -6.39 -8.04
C TRP A 62 6.58 -6.11 -9.41
N ARG A 63 5.45 -5.39 -9.45
CA ARG A 63 4.90 -4.90 -10.72
C ARG A 63 5.86 -3.95 -11.42
N SER A 64 6.53 -3.06 -10.66
CA SER A 64 7.51 -2.12 -11.23
C SER A 64 8.77 -2.80 -11.77
N THR A 65 9.15 -3.94 -11.20
CA THR A 65 10.30 -4.75 -11.66
C THR A 65 9.95 -5.73 -12.78
N GLY A 66 8.67 -5.83 -13.15
CA GLY A 66 8.19 -6.76 -14.19
C GLY A 66 8.15 -8.23 -13.76
N THR A 67 8.30 -8.51 -12.46
CA THR A 67 8.31 -9.88 -11.91
C THR A 67 7.13 -10.14 -10.96
N GLY A 68 6.20 -9.19 -10.87
CA GLY A 68 5.06 -9.26 -9.97
C GLY A 68 3.90 -10.06 -10.52
N GLU A 69 3.03 -10.50 -9.60
CA GLU A 69 1.76 -11.10 -9.95
C GLU A 69 0.81 -10.06 -10.58
N ASP A 70 -0.01 -10.50 -11.52
CA ASP A 70 -1.07 -9.69 -12.15
C ASP A 70 -2.26 -9.53 -11.18
N LEU A 71 -2.05 -8.70 -10.16
CA LEU A 71 -3.08 -8.37 -9.18
C LEU A 71 -4.07 -7.32 -9.73
N PRO A 72 -5.37 -7.41 -9.42
CA PRO A 72 -6.33 -6.39 -9.81
C PRO A 72 -6.14 -5.10 -9.00
N ASP A 73 -6.43 -3.97 -9.64
CA ASP A 73 -6.41 -2.66 -8.99
C ASP A 73 -7.73 -2.34 -8.30
N CYS A 74 -7.65 -1.74 -7.12
CA CYS A 74 -8.81 -1.27 -6.38
C CYS A 74 -9.48 -0.12 -7.14
N ARG A 75 -10.78 -0.23 -7.44
CA ARG A 75 -11.51 0.82 -8.17
C ARG A 75 -11.67 2.16 -7.42
N LYS A 76 -11.29 2.22 -6.13
CA LYS A 76 -11.38 3.43 -5.30
C LYS A 76 -10.03 4.09 -5.11
N CYS A 77 -9.01 3.35 -4.62
CA CYS A 77 -7.66 3.91 -4.40
C CYS A 77 -6.68 3.68 -5.56
N GLY A 78 -6.98 2.77 -6.49
CA GLY A 78 -6.10 2.41 -7.61
C GLY A 78 -4.95 1.46 -7.24
N GLU A 79 -4.82 1.08 -5.97
CA GLU A 79 -3.74 0.20 -5.52
C GLU A 79 -4.04 -1.28 -5.81
N PRO A 80 -3.00 -2.07 -6.15
CA PRO A 80 -3.15 -3.50 -6.30
C PRO A 80 -3.49 -4.16 -4.96
N PHE A 81 -4.31 -5.20 -5.01
CA PHE A 81 -4.67 -5.95 -3.80
C PHE A 81 -4.93 -7.42 -4.12
N HIS A 82 -4.78 -8.28 -3.12
CA HIS A 82 -5.17 -9.69 -3.22
C HIS A 82 -6.69 -9.84 -3.04
N PRO A 83 -7.44 -10.20 -4.11
CA PRO A 83 -8.88 -10.37 -4.00
C PRO A 83 -9.22 -11.67 -3.25
N LYS A 84 -10.19 -11.62 -2.34
CA LYS A 84 -10.73 -12.84 -1.70
C LYS A 84 -11.78 -13.54 -2.56
N SER A 85 -12.27 -12.88 -3.60
CA SER A 85 -13.20 -13.43 -4.58
C SER A 85 -13.10 -12.69 -5.92
N ASN A 86 -13.44 -13.36 -7.01
CA ASN A 86 -13.38 -12.78 -8.37
C ASN A 86 -14.30 -11.56 -8.55
N ALA A 87 -15.32 -11.41 -7.70
CA ALA A 87 -16.25 -10.28 -7.74
C ALA A 87 -15.76 -9.06 -6.92
N GLN A 88 -14.66 -9.18 -6.17
CA GLN A 88 -14.16 -8.12 -5.32
C GLN A 88 -13.56 -6.97 -6.16
N LYS A 89 -14.12 -5.77 -6.01
CA LYS A 89 -13.73 -4.57 -6.79
C LYS A 89 -12.87 -3.58 -6.01
N TYR A 90 -12.80 -3.74 -4.68
CA TYR A 90 -12.14 -2.82 -3.77
C TYR A 90 -11.18 -3.59 -2.86
N CYS A 91 -10.06 -2.97 -2.49
CA CYS A 91 -9.21 -3.46 -1.40
C CYS A 91 -9.99 -3.49 -0.07
N GLY A 92 -9.43 -4.16 0.94
CA GLY A 92 -10.07 -4.35 2.25
C GLY A 92 -10.52 -3.04 2.89
N ASP A 93 -9.64 -2.03 2.88
CA ASP A 93 -9.90 -0.73 3.51
C ASP A 93 -10.96 0.07 2.76
N CYS A 94 -10.83 0.19 1.44
CA CYS A 94 -11.82 0.87 0.61
C CYS A 94 -13.20 0.20 0.68
N ARG A 95 -13.24 -1.13 0.80
CA ARG A 95 -14.49 -1.86 1.02
C ARG A 95 -15.10 -1.50 2.37
N ALA A 96 -14.32 -1.49 3.45
CA ALA A 96 -14.79 -1.16 4.79
C ALA A 96 -15.31 0.27 4.87
N GLU A 97 -14.62 1.23 4.25
CA GLU A 97 -15.05 2.62 4.17
C GLU A 97 -16.36 2.76 3.39
N THR A 98 -16.47 2.12 2.23
CA THR A 98 -17.69 2.13 1.40
C THR A 98 -18.89 1.56 2.16
N GLN A 99 -18.68 0.48 2.94
CA GLN A 99 -19.73 -0.08 3.79
C GLN A 99 -20.17 0.90 4.88
N LYS A 100 -19.24 1.61 5.53
CA LYS A 100 -19.55 2.64 6.52
C LYS A 100 -20.34 3.80 5.90
N GLU A 101 -19.96 4.27 4.73
CA GLU A 101 -20.69 5.32 3.99
C GLU A 101 -22.12 4.90 3.65
N GLN A 102 -22.30 3.70 3.08
CA GLN A 102 -23.62 3.17 2.75
C GLN A 102 -24.50 2.98 3.99
N ALA A 103 -23.94 2.48 5.08
CA ALA A 103 -24.66 2.34 6.35
C ALA A 103 -25.13 3.71 6.88
N ARG A 104 -24.27 4.74 6.83
CA ARG A 104 -24.63 6.12 7.19
C ARG A 104 -25.73 6.66 6.30
N LYS A 105 -25.67 6.44 4.98
CA LYS A 105 -26.71 6.87 4.03
C LYS A 105 -28.06 6.22 4.35
N ARG A 106 -28.09 4.89 4.55
CA ARG A 106 -29.30 4.16 4.95
C ARG A 106 -29.90 4.70 6.24
N GLN A 107 -29.08 4.98 7.26
CA GLN A 107 -29.59 5.58 8.50
C GLN A 107 -30.18 6.98 8.30
N ARG A 108 -29.57 7.82 7.46
CA ARG A 108 -30.11 9.16 7.14
C ARG A 108 -31.46 9.05 6.44
N GLU A 109 -31.59 8.15 5.46
CA GLU A 109 -32.84 7.89 4.75
C GLU A 109 -33.93 7.38 5.69
N LEU A 110 -33.61 6.42 6.58
CA LEU A 110 -34.55 5.93 7.59
C LEU A 110 -35.07 7.04 8.51
N ARG A 111 -34.18 7.92 8.99
CA ARG A 111 -34.57 9.06 9.84
C ARG A 111 -35.44 10.06 9.08
N ARG A 112 -35.14 10.32 7.81
CA ARG A 112 -35.95 11.20 6.95
C ARG A 112 -37.35 10.63 6.74
N ASN A 113 -37.44 9.34 6.41
CA ASN A 113 -38.72 8.68 6.18
C ASN A 113 -39.59 8.67 7.45
N LYS A 114 -39.00 8.42 8.63
CA LYS A 114 -39.71 8.50 9.92
C LYS A 114 -40.28 9.90 10.20
N ARG A 115 -39.56 10.96 9.84
CA ARG A 115 -40.03 12.34 9.99
C ARG A 115 -41.12 12.72 8.97
N ALA A 116 -41.20 12.04 7.83
CA ALA A 116 -42.19 12.31 6.80
C ALA A 116 -43.53 11.59 7.05
N THR A 117 -43.53 10.55 7.89
CA THR A 117 -44.73 9.81 8.30
C THR A 117 -45.31 10.27 9.64
N THR A 118 -44.68 11.24 10.34
CA THR A 118 -45.21 11.90 11.54
C THR A 118 -45.81 13.23 11.16
#